data_AF-C1LJK3-F1
#
_entry.id   AF-C1LJK3-F1
#
_cell.length_a   1.000
_cell.length_b   1.000
_cell.length_c   1.000
_cell.angle_alpha   90.00
_cell.angle_beta   90.00
_cell.angle_gamma   90.00
#
_symmetry.space_group_name_H-M   'P 1'
#
loop_
_entity.id
_entity.type
_entity.pdbx_description
1 polymer ?
#
loop_
_entity_poly.entity_id
_entity_poly.type
_entity_poly.pdbx_seq_one_letter_code
_entity_poly.pdbx_strand_id
1 'polypeptide(L)'
;MLCITIISEFKQWRAFAKDWLIYDAFMQCPMLSAERIAKYLMGKHIRYYDPTSDFGAHVVVINSRYIAAKDNSRYWRRFIYTSHTRFPVNRVEETMGEIHQRDPTEVIRLETKAILRNNESRKYQLFRLHIYPENIETVPKDIIANVSGVIPQVMRVPKRLDEYSPSELKEFPKLFDWPEDYHVAPLSPIAMKLATKKFKIMLLYPVYYVLWSFKCIK
;
A
#
# COMPACT_ATOMS: atom_id res chain seq x y z
N MET A 1 30.43 36.55 -20.88
CA MET A 1 29.96 35.45 -21.75
C MET A 1 29.96 34.10 -21.03
N LEU A 2 31.07 33.68 -20.40
CA LEU A 2 31.18 32.42 -19.63
C LEU A 2 30.19 32.24 -18.47
N CYS A 3 29.84 33.31 -17.73
CA CYS A 3 28.91 33.20 -16.60
C CYS A 3 27.48 32.85 -17.04
N ILE A 4 27.03 33.33 -18.21
CA ILE A 4 25.67 33.11 -18.71
C ILE A 4 25.50 31.66 -19.18
N THR A 5 26.52 31.08 -19.82
CA THR A 5 26.51 29.69 -20.29
C THR A 5 26.49 28.69 -19.13
N ILE A 6 27.28 28.95 -18.08
CA ILE A 6 27.28 28.11 -16.85
C ILE A 6 25.89 28.14 -16.18
N ILE A 7 25.24 29.29 -16.12
CA ILE A 7 23.90 29.42 -15.53
C ILE A 7 22.86 28.66 -16.37
N SER A 8 22.94 28.68 -17.71
CA SER A 8 22.00 27.93 -18.56
C SER A 8 22.16 26.41 -18.41
N GLU A 9 23.39 25.91 -18.34
CA GLU A 9 23.67 24.48 -18.17
C GLU A 9 23.20 23.99 -16.80
N PHE A 10 23.47 24.75 -15.73
CA PHE A 10 23.00 24.41 -14.40
C PHE A 10 21.48 24.39 -14.30
N LYS A 11 20.79 25.36 -14.92
CA LYS A 11 19.32 25.39 -14.99
C LYS A 11 18.77 24.15 -15.68
N GLN A 12 19.39 23.74 -16.79
CA GLN A 12 19.00 22.52 -17.49
C GLN A 12 19.23 21.30 -16.59
N TRP A 13 20.44 21.11 -16.08
CA TRP A 13 20.75 19.97 -15.21
C TRP A 13 19.78 19.85 -14.03
N ARG A 14 19.48 20.97 -13.35
CA ARG A 14 18.51 20.99 -12.25
C ARG A 14 17.10 20.63 -12.69
N ALA A 15 16.65 21.04 -13.88
CA ALA A 15 15.31 20.73 -14.38
C ALA A 15 15.13 19.26 -14.76
N PHE A 16 16.20 18.59 -15.20
CA PHE A 16 16.20 17.17 -15.59
C PHE A 16 16.74 16.24 -14.49
N ALA A 17 17.16 16.79 -13.36
CA ALA A 17 17.64 16.04 -12.21
C ALA A 17 16.55 15.08 -11.69
N LYS A 18 17.00 13.94 -11.19
CA LYS A 18 16.13 12.85 -10.75
C LYS A 18 15.96 12.91 -9.24
N ASP A 19 14.76 13.25 -8.81
CA ASP A 19 14.42 13.25 -7.39
C ASP A 19 14.26 11.83 -6.84
N TRP A 20 14.47 11.69 -5.54
CA TRP A 20 14.20 10.48 -4.78
C TRP A 20 13.02 10.74 -3.84
N LEU A 21 11.94 10.00 -4.05
CA LEU A 21 10.67 10.21 -3.37
C LEU A 21 10.30 9.00 -2.53
N ILE A 22 9.85 9.21 -1.30
CA ILE A 22 9.29 8.14 -0.46
C ILE A 22 7.76 8.10 -0.59
N TYR A 23 7.20 6.89 -0.64
CA TYR A 23 5.77 6.64 -0.55
C TYR A 23 5.48 5.62 0.55
N ASP A 24 4.60 5.96 1.48
CA ASP A 24 4.14 5.05 2.53
C ASP A 24 2.88 4.31 2.09
N ALA A 25 2.99 2.97 1.98
CA ALA A 25 1.91 2.10 1.54
C ALA A 25 1.03 1.57 2.69
N PHE A 26 1.24 2.03 3.93
CA PHE A 26 0.46 1.58 5.08
C PHE A 26 -1.06 1.83 4.92
N MET A 27 -1.85 0.76 5.01
CA MET A 27 -3.31 0.77 4.82
C MET A 27 -3.76 1.38 3.48
N GLN A 28 -2.88 1.35 2.47
CA GLN A 28 -3.18 1.86 1.13
C GLN A 28 -3.63 0.75 0.17
N CYS A 29 -4.49 1.09 -0.79
CA CYS A 29 -4.93 0.17 -1.83
C CYS A 29 -3.83 0.06 -2.88
N PRO A 30 -3.33 -1.14 -3.23
CA PRO A 30 -2.18 -1.29 -4.12
C PRO A 30 -2.47 -0.78 -5.54
N MET A 31 -3.71 -0.90 -6.03
CA MET A 31 -4.09 -0.40 -7.36
C MET A 31 -4.02 1.13 -7.44
N LEU A 32 -4.59 1.82 -6.45
CA LEU A 32 -4.55 3.29 -6.36
C LEU A 32 -3.14 3.81 -6.07
N SER A 33 -2.40 3.08 -5.23
CA SER A 33 -0.99 3.36 -4.94
C SER A 33 -0.14 3.24 -6.21
N ALA A 34 -0.34 2.18 -6.99
CA ALA A 34 0.36 1.94 -8.25
C ALA A 34 0.11 3.06 -9.26
N GLU A 35 -1.13 3.56 -9.39
CA GLU A 35 -1.43 4.70 -10.25
C GLU A 35 -0.67 5.97 -9.81
N ARG A 36 -0.66 6.22 -8.50
CA ARG A 36 0.07 7.34 -7.91
C ARG A 36 1.57 7.22 -8.15
N ILE A 37 2.16 6.06 -7.86
CA ILE A 37 3.60 5.74 -8.04
C ILE A 37 3.99 5.86 -9.52
N ALA A 38 3.21 5.25 -10.42
CA ALA A 38 3.47 5.29 -11.86
C ALA A 38 3.50 6.73 -12.40
N LYS A 39 2.67 7.64 -11.87
CA LYS A 39 2.71 9.07 -12.24
C LYS A 39 4.07 9.70 -11.94
N TYR A 40 4.70 9.35 -10.81
CA TYR A 40 6.03 9.84 -10.45
C TYR A 40 7.15 9.14 -11.23
N LEU A 41 7.06 7.82 -11.43
CA LEU A 41 8.00 7.06 -12.24
C LEU A 41 8.01 7.49 -13.71
N MET A 42 6.88 7.97 -14.24
CA MET A 42 6.83 8.54 -15.59
C MET A 42 7.27 10.01 -15.63
N GLY A 43 7.25 10.73 -14.51
CA GLY A 43 7.52 12.17 -14.46
C GLY A 43 6.31 13.06 -14.78
N LYS A 44 5.11 12.50 -14.90
CA LYS A 44 3.84 13.23 -15.18
C LYS A 44 3.40 14.18 -14.07
N HIS A 45 4.12 14.23 -12.94
CA HIS A 45 3.88 15.18 -11.87
C HIS A 45 4.50 16.55 -12.16
N ILE A 46 5.47 16.60 -13.08
CA ILE A 46 6.18 17.82 -13.50
C ILE A 46 5.38 18.49 -14.63
N ARG A 47 5.34 19.83 -14.64
CA ARG A 47 4.54 20.61 -15.61
C ARG A 47 5.06 20.54 -17.03
N TYR A 48 6.38 20.42 -17.22
CA TYR A 48 7.05 20.35 -18.52
C TYR A 48 7.31 18.90 -18.97
N TYR A 49 6.44 17.97 -18.57
CA TYR A 49 6.52 16.57 -18.99
C TYR A 49 6.35 16.44 -20.50
N ASP A 50 7.28 15.73 -21.14
CA ASP A 50 7.18 15.31 -22.53
C ASP A 50 7.32 13.78 -22.61
N PRO A 51 6.46 13.06 -23.36
CA PRO A 51 6.46 11.61 -23.43
C PRO A 51 7.66 10.98 -24.16
N THR A 52 8.47 11.78 -24.88
CA THR A 52 9.68 11.30 -25.58
C THR A 52 10.89 11.31 -24.65
N SER A 53 10.92 12.25 -23.71
CA SER A 53 12.00 12.41 -22.74
C SER A 53 11.69 11.76 -21.40
N ASP A 54 12.74 11.35 -20.68
CA ASP A 54 12.58 10.68 -19.38
C ASP A 54 12.72 11.67 -18.21
N PHE A 55 11.61 11.97 -17.56
CA PHE A 55 11.52 12.83 -16.36
C PHE A 55 11.16 12.06 -15.08
N GLY A 56 11.18 10.73 -15.13
CA GLY A 56 10.76 9.89 -14.00
C GLY A 56 11.67 10.02 -12.78
N ALA A 57 11.10 10.11 -11.58
CA ALA A 57 11.82 10.10 -10.31
C ALA A 57 12.12 8.67 -9.82
N HIS A 58 13.04 8.53 -8.86
CA HIS A 58 13.17 7.32 -8.05
C HIS A 58 12.07 7.29 -7.00
N VAL A 59 11.42 6.14 -6.83
CA VAL A 59 10.35 5.98 -5.85
C VAL A 59 10.70 4.85 -4.91
N VAL A 60 10.78 5.17 -3.64
CA VAL A 60 11.00 4.25 -2.53
C VAL A 60 9.66 4.02 -1.83
N VAL A 61 9.14 2.80 -1.90
CA VAL A 61 7.91 2.40 -1.24
C VAL A 61 8.26 1.67 0.05
N ILE A 62 7.68 2.11 1.17
CA ILE A 62 7.80 1.46 2.48
C ILE A 62 6.47 0.85 2.91
N ASN A 63 6.51 -0.05 3.90
CA ASN A 63 5.32 -0.68 4.48
C ASN A 63 4.48 -1.47 3.47
N SER A 64 5.12 -2.10 2.47
CA SER A 64 4.37 -2.86 1.46
C SER A 64 3.63 -4.06 2.06
N ARG A 65 4.07 -4.61 3.21
CA ARG A 65 3.38 -5.71 3.92
C ARG A 65 1.97 -5.31 4.39
N TYR A 66 1.78 -4.04 4.75
CA TYR A 66 0.57 -3.53 5.42
C TYR A 66 -0.43 -2.88 4.44
N ILE A 67 -0.38 -3.24 3.17
CA ILE A 67 -1.34 -2.78 2.17
C ILE A 67 -2.75 -3.30 2.46
N ALA A 68 -3.76 -2.50 2.11
CA ALA A 68 -5.17 -2.82 2.28
C ALA A 68 -5.90 -2.72 0.93
N ALA A 69 -6.15 -3.87 0.30
CA ALA A 69 -6.96 -3.93 -0.91
C ALA A 69 -8.42 -3.48 -0.65
N LYS A 70 -9.07 -2.96 -1.70
CA LYS A 70 -10.50 -2.61 -1.65
C LYS A 70 -11.32 -3.80 -1.13
N ASP A 71 -12.32 -3.55 -0.29
CA ASP A 71 -13.23 -4.59 0.24
C ASP A 71 -12.49 -5.72 1.01
N ASN A 72 -11.41 -5.33 1.74
CA ASN A 72 -10.58 -5.94 2.82
C ASN A 72 -10.40 -7.48 2.96
N SER A 73 -11.21 -8.33 2.34
CA SER A 73 -11.06 -9.79 2.33
C SER A 73 -11.43 -10.44 0.99
N ARG A 74 -12.27 -9.81 0.17
CA ARG A 74 -12.79 -10.46 -1.04
C ARG A 74 -11.85 -10.31 -2.23
N TYR A 75 -11.24 -9.14 -2.40
CA TYR A 75 -10.28 -8.90 -3.48
C TYR A 75 -9.04 -9.78 -3.36
N TRP A 76 -8.50 -9.94 -2.16
CA TRP A 76 -7.34 -10.79 -1.89
C TRP A 76 -7.49 -12.25 -2.39
N ARG A 77 -8.72 -12.77 -2.39
CA ARG A 77 -9.06 -14.13 -2.83
C ARG A 77 -9.48 -14.23 -4.29
N ARG A 78 -10.13 -13.19 -4.81
CA ARG A 78 -10.74 -13.21 -6.15
C ARG A 78 -9.82 -12.66 -7.23
N PHE A 79 -8.91 -11.76 -6.86
CA PHE A 79 -7.98 -11.19 -7.81
C PHE A 79 -6.88 -12.21 -8.11
N ILE A 80 -6.79 -12.63 -9.37
CA ILE A 80 -5.89 -13.69 -9.83
C ILE A 80 -4.86 -13.06 -10.76
N TYR A 81 -3.58 -13.22 -10.43
CA TYR A 81 -2.49 -12.95 -11.36
C TYR A 81 -2.23 -14.20 -12.18
N THR A 82 -2.21 -14.04 -13.51
CA THR A 82 -1.89 -15.13 -14.42
C THR A 82 -0.49 -14.94 -14.98
N SER A 83 0.32 -15.99 -14.92
CA SER A 83 1.60 -16.07 -15.64
C SER A 83 1.64 -17.33 -16.53
N HIS A 84 2.50 -17.31 -17.54
CA HIS A 84 2.65 -18.42 -18.48
C HIS A 84 4.13 -18.71 -18.69
N THR A 85 4.55 -19.97 -18.53
CA THR A 85 5.97 -20.35 -18.62
C THR A 85 6.46 -20.56 -20.06
N ARG A 86 5.59 -20.29 -21.06
CA ARG A 86 5.80 -20.47 -22.51
C ARG A 86 5.82 -21.93 -22.99
N PHE A 87 5.68 -22.90 -22.09
CA PHE A 87 5.45 -24.30 -22.41
C PHE A 87 3.93 -24.60 -22.47
N PRO A 88 3.50 -25.60 -23.25
CA PRO A 88 2.08 -25.98 -23.32
C PRO A 88 1.55 -26.41 -21.95
N VAL A 89 0.29 -26.09 -21.66
CA VAL A 89 -0.46 -26.48 -20.44
C VAL A 89 0.08 -25.86 -19.12
N ASN A 90 1.00 -24.90 -19.20
CA ASN A 90 1.64 -24.32 -18.01
C ASN A 90 1.19 -22.88 -17.73
N ARG A 91 -0.12 -22.71 -17.54
CA ARG A 91 -0.72 -21.48 -17.01
C ARG A 91 -0.69 -21.54 -15.48
N VAL A 92 0.00 -20.60 -14.85
CA VAL A 92 0.07 -20.48 -13.39
C VAL A 92 -0.84 -19.34 -12.97
N GLU A 93 -1.85 -19.66 -12.17
CA GLU A 93 -2.76 -18.70 -11.57
C GLU A 93 -2.49 -18.63 -10.07
N GLU A 94 -2.25 -17.43 -9.56
CA GLU A 94 -2.04 -17.21 -8.13
C GLU A 94 -2.96 -16.10 -7.65
N THR A 95 -3.56 -16.28 -6.48
CA THR A 95 -4.36 -15.21 -5.88
C THR A 95 -3.44 -14.10 -5.36
N MET A 96 -3.96 -12.88 -5.30
CA MET A 96 -3.24 -11.75 -4.72
C MET A 96 -2.77 -12.03 -3.29
N GLY A 97 -3.56 -12.76 -2.50
CA GLY A 97 -3.19 -13.19 -1.16
C GLY A 97 -2.02 -14.19 -1.14
N GLU A 98 -1.97 -15.13 -2.07
CA GLU A 98 -0.86 -16.08 -2.21
C GLU A 98 0.44 -15.37 -2.59
N ILE A 99 0.40 -14.46 -3.57
CA ILE A 99 1.57 -13.68 -3.97
C ILE A 99 2.09 -12.85 -2.80
N HIS A 100 1.21 -12.19 -2.06
CA HIS A 100 1.58 -11.34 -0.93
C HIS A 100 2.18 -12.13 0.23
N GLN A 101 1.74 -13.36 0.45
CA GLN A 101 2.32 -14.26 1.45
C GLN A 101 3.72 -14.71 1.05
N ARG A 102 3.95 -14.97 -0.24
CA ARG A 102 5.27 -15.36 -0.77
C ARG A 102 6.24 -14.17 -0.75
N ASP A 103 5.83 -13.04 -1.31
CA ASP A 103 6.60 -11.82 -1.37
C ASP A 103 5.68 -10.59 -1.21
N PRO A 104 5.75 -9.88 -0.07
CA PRO A 104 4.91 -8.71 0.19
C PRO A 104 5.25 -7.49 -0.69
N THR A 105 6.33 -7.53 -1.48
CA THR A 105 6.71 -6.44 -2.40
C THR A 105 6.13 -6.63 -3.80
N GLU A 106 5.85 -7.88 -4.18
CA GLU A 106 5.54 -8.25 -5.55
C GLU A 106 4.18 -7.72 -6.02
N VAL A 107 3.19 -7.64 -5.13
CA VAL A 107 1.86 -7.09 -5.44
C VAL A 107 1.97 -5.66 -5.95
N ILE A 108 2.66 -4.76 -5.22
CA ILE A 108 2.84 -3.37 -5.65
C ILE A 108 3.64 -3.31 -6.96
N ARG A 109 4.64 -4.18 -7.13
CA ARG A 109 5.45 -4.25 -8.35
C ARG A 109 4.62 -4.62 -9.58
N LEU A 110 3.77 -5.64 -9.46
CA LEU A 110 2.89 -6.11 -10.53
C LEU A 110 1.83 -5.06 -10.89
N GLU A 111 1.18 -4.47 -9.89
CA GLU A 111 0.20 -3.40 -10.11
C GLU A 111 0.84 -2.18 -10.79
N THR A 112 2.02 -1.76 -10.31
CA THR A 112 2.75 -0.64 -10.94
C THR A 112 3.14 -0.97 -12.37
N LYS A 113 3.64 -2.18 -12.63
CA LYS A 113 3.97 -2.66 -13.98
C LYS A 113 2.76 -2.69 -14.91
N ALA A 114 1.57 -3.00 -14.40
CA ALA A 114 0.34 -3.03 -15.17
C ALA A 114 -0.12 -1.61 -15.58
N ILE A 115 0.08 -0.61 -14.72
CA ILE A 115 -0.24 0.79 -15.02
C ILE A 115 0.75 1.44 -16.00
N LEU A 116 2.03 1.07 -15.92
CA LEU A 116 3.04 1.62 -16.83
C LEU A 116 2.79 1.18 -18.28
N ARG A 117 2.96 2.14 -19.21
CA ARG A 117 2.82 1.89 -20.65
C ARG A 117 3.71 0.74 -21.11
N ASN A 118 3.19 -0.14 -21.95
CA ASN A 118 3.93 -1.28 -22.49
C ASN A 118 4.96 -0.84 -23.54
N ASN A 119 6.13 -0.38 -23.09
CA ASN A 119 7.26 -0.01 -23.94
C ASN A 119 8.59 -0.39 -23.27
N GLU A 120 9.71 -0.16 -23.97
CA GLU A 120 11.06 -0.44 -23.43
C GLU A 120 11.40 0.41 -22.20
N SER A 121 10.92 1.67 -22.16
CA SER A 121 11.13 2.57 -21.01
C SER A 121 10.58 2.01 -19.70
N ARG A 122 9.55 1.16 -19.76
CA ARG A 122 8.94 0.53 -18.58
C ARG A 122 9.95 -0.27 -17.76
N LYS A 123 10.91 -0.93 -18.40
CA LYS A 123 11.96 -1.69 -17.68
C LYS A 123 12.82 -0.75 -16.83
N TYR A 124 13.22 0.39 -17.40
CA TYR A 124 14.03 1.40 -16.71
C TYR A 124 13.25 2.15 -15.62
N GLN A 125 11.94 2.33 -15.81
CA GLN A 125 11.05 2.89 -14.78
C GLN A 125 10.88 1.93 -13.60
N LEU A 126 10.68 0.64 -13.87
CA LEU A 126 10.59 -0.38 -12.81
C LEU A 126 11.90 -0.56 -12.05
N PHE A 127 13.06 -0.36 -12.69
CA PHE A 127 14.35 -0.40 -12.01
C PHE A 127 14.53 0.73 -10.97
N ARG A 128 13.83 1.86 -11.17
CA ARG A 128 13.82 3.01 -10.25
C ARG A 128 12.80 2.88 -9.12
N LEU A 129 12.00 1.81 -9.13
CA LEU A 129 11.04 1.51 -8.08
C LEU A 129 11.73 0.59 -7.07
N HIS A 130 11.93 1.10 -5.86
CA HIS A 130 12.50 0.37 -4.73
C HIS A 130 11.36 0.09 -3.75
N ILE A 131 11.10 -1.17 -3.41
CA ILE A 131 9.98 -1.57 -2.55
C ILE A 131 10.52 -2.32 -1.35
N TYR A 132 10.10 -1.90 -0.17
CA TYR A 132 10.49 -2.48 1.10
C TYR A 132 9.25 -2.94 1.88
N PRO A 133 9.29 -4.15 2.48
CA PRO A 133 8.14 -4.73 3.16
C PRO A 133 7.76 -4.01 4.46
N GLU A 134 8.77 -3.57 5.20
CA GLU A 134 8.62 -3.02 6.55
C GLU A 134 8.85 -1.50 6.56
N ASN A 135 9.04 -0.98 7.77
CA ASN A 135 9.37 0.40 8.07
C ASN A 135 10.71 0.86 7.46
N ILE A 136 10.96 2.16 7.61
CA ILE A 136 12.10 2.89 7.06
C ILE A 136 13.47 2.32 7.47
N GLU A 137 13.56 1.62 8.59
CA GLU A 137 14.80 1.00 9.08
C GLU A 137 15.35 -0.10 8.16
N THR A 138 14.47 -0.75 7.40
CA THR A 138 14.88 -1.78 6.43
C THR A 138 15.49 -1.19 5.16
N VAL A 139 15.32 0.11 4.94
CA VAL A 139 15.87 0.81 3.78
C VAL A 139 17.35 1.09 4.03
N PRO A 140 18.25 0.77 3.07
CA PRO A 140 19.66 1.13 3.17
C PRO A 140 19.87 2.62 3.42
N LYS A 141 20.81 2.95 4.31
CA LYS A 141 21.11 4.33 4.71
C LYS A 141 21.46 5.22 3.52
N ASP A 142 22.14 4.66 2.52
CA ASP A 142 22.53 5.36 1.29
C ASP A 142 21.31 5.87 0.50
N ILE A 143 20.24 5.08 0.45
CA ILE A 143 19.00 5.46 -0.23
C ILE A 143 18.28 6.53 0.58
N ILE A 144 18.19 6.37 1.89
CA ILE A 144 17.53 7.34 2.79
C ILE A 144 18.22 8.70 2.70
N ALA A 145 19.56 8.75 2.63
CA ALA A 145 20.32 9.99 2.53
C ALA A 145 20.01 10.81 1.26
N ASN A 146 19.57 10.14 0.18
CA ASN A 146 19.26 10.80 -1.09
C ASN A 146 17.81 11.28 -1.21
N VAL A 147 16.93 10.85 -0.29
CA VAL A 147 15.50 11.17 -0.38
C VAL A 147 15.27 12.67 -0.24
N SER A 148 14.63 13.26 -1.24
CA SER A 148 14.33 14.69 -1.29
C SER A 148 12.90 15.02 -0.86
N GLY A 149 11.95 14.10 -1.01
CA GLY A 149 10.54 14.38 -0.73
C GLY A 149 9.66 13.17 -0.43
N VAL A 150 8.43 13.45 0.02
CA VAL A 150 7.42 12.44 0.37
C VAL A 150 6.21 12.60 -0.54
N ILE A 151 5.77 11.49 -1.13
CA ILE A 151 4.54 11.40 -1.91
C ILE A 151 3.37 11.25 -0.94
N PRO A 152 2.30 12.06 -1.05
CA PRO A 152 1.15 11.93 -0.17
C PRO A 152 0.39 10.62 -0.44
N GLN A 153 -0.08 10.00 0.63
CA GLN A 153 -0.97 8.85 0.59
C GLN A 153 -2.26 9.16 -0.18
N VAL A 154 -2.85 8.12 -0.79
CA VAL A 154 -4.05 8.29 -1.62
C VAL A 154 -5.30 8.21 -0.76
N MET A 155 -5.36 7.22 0.12
CA MET A 155 -6.46 7.00 1.05
C MET A 155 -6.07 7.55 2.43
N ARG A 156 -7.03 8.22 3.09
CA ARG A 156 -6.87 8.60 4.50
C ARG A 156 -7.06 7.36 5.35
N VAL A 157 -6.12 7.09 6.24
CA VAL A 157 -6.21 5.96 7.16
C VAL A 157 -7.30 6.27 8.21
N PRO A 158 -8.34 5.43 8.36
CA PRO A 158 -9.38 5.65 9.36
C PRO A 158 -8.84 5.37 10.77
N LYS A 159 -9.23 6.21 11.74
CA LYS A 159 -8.89 6.00 13.15
C LYS A 159 -9.75 4.88 13.75
N ARG A 160 -9.14 4.01 14.56
CA ARG A 160 -9.86 3.00 15.36
C ARG A 160 -10.48 3.63 16.59
N LEU A 161 -11.49 2.99 17.19
CA LEU A 161 -12.18 3.51 18.39
C LEU A 161 -11.21 3.78 19.55
N ASP A 162 -10.20 2.92 19.71
CA ASP A 162 -9.19 3.01 20.77
C ASP A 162 -8.24 4.21 20.60
N GLU A 163 -8.17 4.79 19.39
CA GLU A 163 -7.26 5.90 19.05
C GLU A 163 -7.90 7.28 19.27
N TYR A 164 -9.21 7.34 19.52
CA TYR A 164 -9.89 8.59 19.81
C TYR A 164 -9.59 9.07 21.22
N SER A 165 -9.38 10.37 21.37
CA SER A 165 -9.18 10.96 22.69
C SER A 165 -10.47 10.93 23.52
N PRO A 166 -10.40 10.82 24.86
CA PRO A 166 -11.58 10.86 25.71
C PRO A 166 -12.39 12.17 25.57
N SER A 167 -11.75 13.27 25.15
CA SER A 167 -12.41 14.54 24.85
C SER A 167 -13.23 14.47 23.57
N GLU A 168 -12.66 13.96 22.47
CA GLU A 168 -13.39 13.77 21.20
C GLU A 168 -14.60 12.86 21.38
N LEU A 169 -14.45 11.81 22.21
CA LEU A 169 -15.56 10.89 22.51
C LEU A 169 -16.68 11.56 23.31
N LYS A 170 -16.36 12.51 24.20
CA LYS A 170 -17.36 13.28 24.98
C LYS A 170 -18.01 14.38 24.15
N GLU A 171 -17.28 14.97 23.22
CA GLU A 171 -17.78 15.98 22.29
C GLU A 171 -18.84 15.37 21.35
N PHE A 172 -18.67 14.10 20.98
CA PHE A 172 -19.66 13.41 20.16
C PHE A 172 -21.00 13.27 20.93
N PRO A 173 -22.09 13.88 20.42
CA PRO A 173 -23.37 13.84 21.11
C PRO A 173 -23.91 12.41 21.12
N LYS A 174 -24.49 12.01 22.26
CA LYS A 174 -25.25 10.76 22.32
C LYS A 174 -26.46 10.90 21.40
N LEU A 175 -26.66 9.92 20.52
CA LEU A 175 -27.77 9.93 19.57
C LEU A 175 -29.09 9.45 20.17
N PHE A 176 -29.02 8.61 21.21
CA PHE A 176 -30.19 8.01 21.83
C PHE A 176 -29.85 7.56 23.26
N ASP A 177 -30.85 7.64 24.12
CA ASP A 177 -30.81 7.07 25.46
C ASP A 177 -31.51 5.72 25.44
N TRP A 178 -30.93 4.73 26.11
CA TRP A 178 -31.54 3.41 26.26
C TRP A 178 -32.65 3.45 27.32
N PRO A 179 -33.78 2.75 27.12
CA PRO A 179 -34.76 2.54 28.18
C PRO A 179 -34.11 1.90 29.41
N GLU A 180 -34.59 2.24 30.61
CA GLU A 180 -34.03 1.71 31.86
C GLU A 180 -34.11 0.17 31.95
N ASP A 181 -35.16 -0.41 31.36
CA ASP A 181 -35.38 -1.86 31.27
C ASP A 181 -34.53 -2.55 30.18
N TYR A 182 -33.67 -1.81 29.47
CA TYR A 182 -32.84 -2.37 28.41
C TYR A 182 -31.64 -3.11 28.99
N HIS A 183 -31.82 -4.41 29.24
CA HIS A 183 -30.71 -5.30 29.58
C HIS A 183 -29.81 -5.51 28.35
N VAL A 184 -28.70 -4.77 28.29
CA VAL A 184 -27.58 -5.13 27.42
C VAL A 184 -27.08 -6.49 27.91
N ALA A 185 -27.43 -7.58 27.23
CA ALA A 185 -27.04 -8.90 27.65
C ALA A 185 -25.53 -8.90 27.93
N PRO A 186 -25.06 -9.31 29.14
CA PRO A 186 -23.64 -9.47 29.35
C PRO A 186 -23.12 -10.44 28.30
N LEU A 187 -21.96 -10.14 27.71
CA LEU A 187 -21.32 -11.08 26.78
C LEU A 187 -21.35 -12.47 27.42
N SER A 188 -21.89 -13.46 26.72
CA SER A 188 -22.02 -14.81 27.27
C SER A 188 -20.68 -15.26 27.86
N PRO A 189 -20.67 -16.09 28.92
CA PRO A 189 -19.42 -16.58 29.49
C PRO A 189 -18.50 -17.21 28.42
N ILE A 190 -19.09 -17.82 27.38
CA ILE A 190 -18.42 -18.33 26.18
C ILE A 190 -17.79 -17.18 25.38
N ALA A 191 -18.52 -16.09 25.13
CA ALA A 191 -18.04 -14.92 24.41
C ALA A 191 -16.92 -14.18 25.18
N MET A 192 -16.99 -14.06 26.51
CA MET A 192 -15.87 -13.55 27.33
C MET A 192 -14.62 -14.46 27.25
N LYS A 193 -14.81 -15.79 27.29
CA LYS A 193 -13.72 -16.76 27.12
C LYS A 193 -13.10 -16.72 25.72
N LEU A 194 -13.89 -16.44 24.69
CA LEU A 194 -13.43 -16.29 23.30
C LEU A 194 -12.75 -14.93 23.07
N ALA A 195 -13.24 -13.85 23.69
CA ALA A 195 -12.62 -12.52 23.64
C ALA A 195 -11.23 -12.54 24.29
N THR A 196 -11.10 -13.16 25.47
CA THR A 196 -9.82 -13.32 26.17
C THR A 196 -8.86 -14.28 25.45
N LYS A 197 -9.36 -15.35 24.81
CA LYS A 197 -8.52 -16.23 23.96
C LYS A 197 -8.07 -15.57 22.65
N LYS A 198 -8.92 -14.76 22.01
CA LYS A 198 -8.56 -14.04 20.78
C LYS A 198 -7.45 -13.01 21.01
N PHE A 199 -7.38 -12.40 22.18
CA PHE A 199 -6.29 -11.48 22.53
C PHE A 199 -4.94 -12.18 22.78
N LYS A 200 -4.93 -13.45 23.23
CA LYS A 200 -3.69 -14.19 23.50
C LYS A 200 -3.09 -14.88 22.28
N ILE A 201 -3.91 -15.23 21.28
CA ILE A 201 -3.45 -15.89 20.04
C ILE A 201 -3.03 -14.87 18.97
N MET A 202 -3.51 -13.62 19.05
CA MET A 202 -3.16 -12.57 18.07
C MET A 202 -1.76 -11.98 18.24
N LEU A 203 -1.08 -12.28 19.36
CA LEU A 203 0.31 -11.86 19.60
C LEU A 203 1.36 -12.90 19.18
N LEU A 204 0.98 -14.09 18.70
CA LEU A 204 1.94 -15.17 18.47
C LEU A 204 1.93 -15.84 17.08
N TYR A 205 0.93 -15.68 16.22
CA TYR A 205 0.99 -16.23 14.86
C TYR A 205 0.19 -15.40 13.85
N PRO A 206 0.82 -14.85 12.78
CA PRO A 206 0.08 -14.45 11.59
C PRO A 206 -0.21 -15.71 10.75
N VAL A 207 -1.26 -15.65 9.95
CA VAL A 207 -1.67 -16.63 8.92
C VAL A 207 -2.60 -17.77 9.41
N TYR A 208 -3.83 -17.77 8.87
CA TYR A 208 -4.59 -18.88 8.27
C TYR A 208 -6.12 -18.78 8.48
N TYR A 209 -6.80 -19.09 7.38
CA TYR A 209 -8.23 -19.06 7.13
C TYR A 209 -9.00 -20.06 8.00
N VAL A 210 -10.24 -19.72 8.41
CA VAL A 210 -11.28 -20.73 8.61
C VAL A 210 -12.65 -20.19 8.16
N LEU A 211 -13.26 -20.92 7.22
CA LEU A 211 -14.64 -20.82 6.76
C LEU A 211 -15.62 -20.97 7.93
N TRP A 212 -16.57 -20.04 8.07
CA TRP A 212 -17.74 -20.24 8.92
C TRP A 212 -18.90 -20.74 8.06
N SER A 213 -19.07 -22.08 8.04
CA SER A 213 -20.32 -22.69 7.64
C SER A 213 -21.28 -22.58 8.83
N PHE A 214 -22.25 -21.68 8.73
CA PHE A 214 -23.38 -21.62 9.66
C PHE A 214 -24.24 -22.87 9.46
N LYS A 215 -24.13 -23.84 10.37
CA LYS A 215 -25.16 -24.87 10.54
C LYS A 215 -26.22 -24.29 11.46
N CYS A 216 -27.32 -23.82 10.89
CA CYS A 216 -28.53 -23.48 11.61
C CYS A 216 -29.02 -24.73 12.37
N ILE A 217 -29.15 -24.61 13.69
CA ILE A 217 -29.97 -25.52 14.50
C ILE A 217 -31.22 -24.73 14.88
N LYS A 218 -32.28 -24.96 14.12
CA LYS A 218 -33.64 -25.27 14.57
C LYS A 218 -34.31 -26.02 13.43
#